data_AF-A0A101DJX8-F1
#
_entry.id   AF-A0A101DJX8-F1
#
_cell.length_a   1.000
_cell.length_b   1.000
_cell.length_c   1.000
_cell.angle_alpha   90.00
_cell.angle_beta   90.00
_cell.angle_gamma   90.00
#
_symmetry.space_group_name_H-M   'P 1'
#
loop_
_entity.id
_entity.type
_entity.pdbx_description
1 polymer ?
#
loop_
_entity_poly.entity_id
_entity_poly.type
_entity_poly.pdbx_seq_one_letter_code
_entity_poly.pdbx_strand_id
1 'polypeptide(L)'
;MMLNLLWNVLRAQPKTHGVYEERAEGKPSSEASKVWDSLNKAIKAKKQKEESFAGSVFIGAQDKNAELVPFKGLPQENFLLHFWYIVSLVFEVRFVEIKRNQERKTEIKWKTPAYAIVIPEPANNCAFKEDVIEMLSNLPVEGESYTPASGKVNLFEEGALEYLHFLVVNKSRKMGGFFDSISGLEVYHVQKQGNNVRMLEASKIIPERRIFEKYERMRQANMNPIFKRFYLQNILTQNPWYSGSEKYINIFPAEIFIWKTGKTPERTAFKFFGHDCKKMFEQIIESLTIKEVKEVNEESKEMFLAKIIYKMVKHYILLKALNKSGLSTITDEKGQAIYPFENKEYREAIEKVSMDAFLAMRGRKEEDFVEYFTGTICSVPQFLPQEEYLLLSEALVQGGWEKVKSLSLLAISAASYLAKNIQHKEDE
;
A
#
# COMPACT_ATOMS: atom_id res chain seq x y z
N MET A 1 2.21 22.47 0.63
CA MET A 1 2.73 21.50 1.60
C MET A 1 3.30 22.17 2.84
N MET A 2 4.31 23.05 2.78
CA MET A 2 4.90 23.64 3.98
C MET A 2 3.86 24.35 4.86
N LEU A 3 2.90 25.10 4.28
CA LEU A 3 1.86 25.80 5.05
C LEU A 3 0.87 24.84 5.77
N ASN A 4 0.34 23.81 5.08
CA ASN A 4 -0.59 22.85 5.67
C ASN A 4 0.11 21.87 6.63
N LEU A 5 1.33 21.42 6.34
CA LEU A 5 2.17 20.65 7.27
C LEU A 5 2.45 21.46 8.53
N LEU A 6 2.93 22.69 8.35
CA LEU A 6 3.26 23.58 9.44
C LEU A 6 2.00 23.81 10.27
N TRP A 7 0.89 24.26 9.69
CA TRP A 7 -0.30 24.62 10.46
C TRP A 7 -1.20 23.47 10.93
N ASN A 8 -1.14 22.30 10.31
CA ASN A 8 -1.96 21.16 10.75
C ASN A 8 -1.19 20.13 11.56
N VAL A 9 0.15 20.15 11.53
CA VAL A 9 0.95 19.08 12.11
C VAL A 9 2.08 19.62 13.01
N LEU A 10 3.01 20.44 12.50
CA LEU A 10 4.17 20.88 13.31
C LEU A 10 3.84 22.03 14.27
N ARG A 11 2.96 22.91 13.84
CA ARG A 11 2.47 24.13 14.48
C ARG A 11 0.95 24.09 14.54
N ALA A 12 0.37 22.95 14.91
CA ALA A 12 -1.09 22.82 14.99
C ALA A 12 -1.75 23.79 15.97
N GLN A 13 -0.98 24.26 16.97
CA GLN A 13 -1.42 25.27 17.92
C GLN A 13 -1.17 26.68 17.36
N PRO A 14 -2.19 27.55 17.26
CA PRO A 14 -2.05 28.91 16.76
C PRO A 14 -0.97 29.74 17.45
N LYS A 15 -0.75 29.54 18.76
CA LYS A 15 0.29 30.26 19.52
C LYS A 15 1.72 30.01 19.01
N THR A 16 1.93 28.92 18.28
CA THR A 16 3.23 28.58 17.70
C THR A 16 3.45 29.22 16.33
N HIS A 17 2.48 30.01 15.84
CA HIS A 17 2.50 30.68 14.54
C HIS A 17 3.24 32.02 14.57
N GLY A 18 3.38 32.63 15.76
CA GLY A 18 3.87 34.00 15.93
C GLY A 18 5.20 34.30 15.23
N VAL A 19 6.15 33.35 15.20
CA VAL A 19 7.44 33.55 14.51
C VAL A 19 7.29 33.70 12.99
N TYR A 20 6.30 33.03 12.40
CA TYR A 20 6.03 33.13 10.96
C TYR A 20 5.20 34.37 10.65
N GLU A 21 4.27 34.75 11.53
CA GLU A 21 3.50 36.00 11.42
C GLU A 21 4.43 37.21 11.52
N GLU A 22 5.32 37.25 12.51
CA GLU A 22 6.39 38.26 12.64
C GLU A 22 7.19 38.36 11.34
N ARG A 23 7.60 37.23 10.77
CA ARG A 23 8.38 37.22 9.53
C ARG A 23 7.57 37.67 8.31
N ALA A 24 6.30 37.30 8.22
CA ALA A 24 5.39 37.73 7.15
C ALA A 24 5.16 39.24 7.18
N GLU A 25 5.18 39.84 8.37
CA GLU A 25 5.12 41.29 8.59
C GLU A 25 6.48 41.99 8.42
N GLY A 26 7.53 41.27 8.01
CA GLY A 26 8.89 41.80 7.85
C GLY A 26 9.62 42.07 9.17
N LYS A 27 9.07 41.65 10.32
CA LYS A 27 9.69 41.80 11.63
C LYS A 27 10.76 40.72 11.87
N PRO A 28 11.77 41.00 12.70
CA PRO A 28 12.71 39.99 13.16
C PRO A 28 12.00 38.94 14.02
N SER A 29 12.43 37.67 13.92
CA SER A 29 11.91 36.61 14.77
C SER A 29 12.33 36.81 16.23
N SER A 30 11.36 36.83 17.14
CA SER A 30 11.56 36.94 18.58
C SER A 30 12.19 35.68 19.21
N GLU A 31 12.12 34.54 18.52
CA GLU A 31 12.72 33.27 18.94
C GLU A 31 14.15 33.12 18.41
N ALA A 32 14.41 33.53 17.16
CA ALA A 32 15.69 33.30 16.50
C ALA A 32 16.90 33.88 17.25
N SER A 33 16.78 35.11 17.77
CA SER A 33 17.88 35.74 18.54
C SER A 33 18.25 34.92 19.78
N LYS A 34 17.25 34.39 20.49
CA LYS A 34 17.47 33.63 21.73
C LYS A 34 18.21 32.32 21.45
N VAL A 35 17.78 31.59 20.42
CA VAL A 35 18.41 30.32 20.03
C VAL A 35 19.83 30.56 19.53
N TRP A 36 20.05 31.62 18.73
CA TRP A 36 21.37 31.98 18.23
C TRP A 36 22.34 32.40 19.35
N ASP A 37 21.86 33.18 20.31
CA ASP A 37 22.67 33.59 21.47
C ASP A 37 23.05 32.39 22.35
N SER A 38 22.13 31.44 22.55
CA SER A 38 22.43 30.19 23.26
C SER A 38 23.52 29.39 22.54
N LEU A 39 23.40 29.20 21.22
CA LEU A 39 24.41 28.52 20.40
C LEU A 39 25.79 29.21 20.53
N ASN A 40 25.84 30.53 20.41
CA ASN A 40 27.09 31.29 20.54
C ASN A 40 27.74 31.16 21.92
N LYS A 41 26.94 31.14 22.98
CA LYS A 41 27.43 30.90 24.35
C LYS A 41 27.98 29.48 24.48
N ALA A 42 27.29 28.49 23.93
CA ALA A 42 27.69 27.08 23.98
C ALA A 42 29.01 26.82 23.23
N ILE A 43 29.21 27.44 22.07
CA ILE A 43 30.46 27.35 21.29
C ILE A 43 31.65 27.92 22.07
N LYS A 44 31.44 28.98 22.86
CA LYS A 44 32.48 29.63 23.66
C LYS A 44 32.71 28.96 25.02
N ALA A 45 31.81 28.09 25.47
CA ALA A 45 31.87 27.48 26.79
C ALA A 45 32.87 26.30 26.84
N LYS A 46 33.63 26.20 27.93
CA LYS A 46 34.54 25.05 28.18
C LYS A 46 33.81 23.73 28.44
N LYS A 47 32.58 23.78 28.94
CA LYS A 47 31.69 22.63 29.14
C LYS A 47 30.30 23.04 28.67
N GLN A 48 29.75 22.24 27.77
CA GLN A 48 28.38 22.43 27.30
C GLN A 48 27.42 21.89 28.37
N LYS A 49 26.31 22.59 28.54
CA LYS A 49 25.22 22.17 29.43
C LYS A 49 23.98 21.96 28.57
N GLU A 50 23.22 20.94 28.91
CA GLU A 50 21.94 20.69 28.27
C GLU A 50 20.94 21.79 28.65
N GLU A 51 20.16 22.21 27.66
CA GLU A 51 19.09 23.18 27.79
C GLU A 51 17.77 22.54 27.37
N SER A 52 16.68 22.94 28.03
CA SER A 52 15.34 22.59 27.58
C SER A 52 15.01 23.34 26.30
N PHE A 53 14.28 22.68 25.41
CA PHE A 53 13.80 23.27 24.17
C PHE A 53 12.27 23.41 24.18
N ALA A 54 11.74 24.26 23.30
CA ALA A 54 10.31 24.45 23.17
C ALA A 54 9.67 23.19 22.57
N GLY A 55 8.61 22.66 23.21
CA GLY A 55 7.92 21.47 22.68
C GLY A 55 7.44 21.65 21.24
N SER A 56 7.20 22.88 20.82
CA SER A 56 6.76 23.24 19.47
C SER A 56 7.75 22.83 18.35
N VAL A 57 9.03 22.59 18.64
CA VAL A 57 10.02 22.12 17.63
C VAL A 57 9.98 20.61 17.38
N PHE A 58 9.21 19.88 18.19
CA PHE A 58 8.97 18.43 18.05
C PHE A 58 7.61 18.11 17.43
N ILE A 59 7.54 16.94 16.79
CA ILE A 59 6.26 16.34 16.39
C ILE A 59 5.43 16.08 17.66
N GLY A 60 4.17 16.52 17.66
CA GLY A 60 3.27 16.35 18.80
C GLY A 60 3.31 17.50 19.82
N ALA A 61 4.19 18.49 19.64
CA ALA A 61 4.28 19.69 20.46
C ALA A 61 4.47 19.44 21.98
N GLN A 62 5.32 18.47 22.35
CA GLN A 62 5.57 18.09 23.76
C GLN A 62 6.94 18.59 24.24
N ASP A 63 6.97 19.32 25.35
CA ASP A 63 8.21 19.77 26.03
C ASP A 63 8.64 18.83 27.17
N LYS A 64 7.78 17.86 27.51
CA LYS A 64 7.98 16.86 28.57
C LYS A 64 7.50 15.49 28.14
N ASN A 65 8.10 14.43 28.71
CA ASN A 65 7.64 13.06 28.53
C ASN A 65 6.41 12.74 29.41
N ALA A 66 5.92 11.49 29.34
CA ALA A 66 4.76 11.03 30.12
C ALA A 66 4.96 11.08 31.65
N GLU A 67 6.22 11.10 32.11
CA GLU A 67 6.60 11.20 33.52
C GLU A 67 6.89 12.66 33.95
N LEU A 68 6.51 13.64 33.11
CA LEU A 68 6.74 15.07 33.31
C LEU A 68 8.21 15.50 33.33
N VAL A 69 9.11 14.64 32.85
CA VAL A 69 10.53 14.96 32.69
C VAL A 69 10.70 15.83 31.46
N PRO A 70 11.28 17.04 31.58
CA PRO A 70 11.50 17.91 30.43
C PRO A 70 12.54 17.31 29.50
N PHE A 71 12.28 17.39 28.20
CA PHE A 71 13.30 17.05 27.24
C PHE A 71 14.40 18.12 27.25
N LYS A 72 15.65 17.66 27.11
CA LYS A 72 16.84 18.49 27.11
C LYS A 72 17.79 18.00 26.02
N GLY A 73 18.56 18.92 25.48
CA GLY A 73 19.58 18.65 24.48
C GLY A 73 20.69 19.70 24.55
N LEU A 74 21.79 19.46 23.85
CA LEU A 74 22.84 20.46 23.72
C LEU A 74 22.31 21.64 22.88
N PRO A 75 22.76 22.88 23.12
CA PRO A 75 22.32 24.05 22.36
C PRO A 75 22.49 23.90 20.83
N GLN A 76 23.49 23.16 20.38
CA GLN A 76 23.71 22.83 18.97
C GLN A 76 22.60 21.92 18.42
N GLU A 77 22.23 20.88 19.16
CA GLU A 77 21.16 19.95 18.79
C GLU A 77 19.81 20.66 18.77
N ASN A 78 19.55 21.45 19.82
CA ASN A 78 18.35 22.28 19.92
C ASN A 78 18.23 23.26 18.74
N PHE A 79 19.34 23.89 18.34
CA PHE A 79 19.37 24.75 17.16
C PHE A 79 19.02 23.98 15.88
N LEU A 80 19.57 22.78 15.68
CA LEU A 80 19.30 21.95 14.49
C LEU A 80 17.84 21.49 14.40
N LEU A 81 17.13 21.34 15.53
CA LEU A 81 15.70 21.02 15.55
C LEU A 81 14.81 22.09 14.89
N HIS A 82 15.32 23.30 14.64
CA HIS A 82 14.58 24.30 13.88
C HIS A 82 14.62 24.09 12.36
N PHE A 83 15.36 23.09 11.85
CA PHE A 83 15.61 22.94 10.41
C PHE A 83 15.20 21.58 9.84
N TRP A 84 14.90 20.57 10.68
CA TRP A 84 14.62 19.21 10.21
C TRP A 84 13.42 19.13 9.23
N TYR A 85 12.43 20.01 9.40
CA TYR A 85 11.25 20.04 8.54
C TYR A 85 11.55 20.50 7.11
N ILE A 86 12.71 21.13 6.85
CA ILE A 86 13.11 21.60 5.52
C ILE A 86 13.39 20.40 4.60
N VAL A 87 13.98 19.34 5.14
CA VAL A 87 14.38 18.14 4.38
C VAL A 87 13.35 17.01 4.46
N SER A 88 12.25 17.25 5.18
CA SER A 88 11.18 16.27 5.39
C SER A 88 10.07 16.42 4.36
N LEU A 89 9.46 15.31 3.94
CA LEU A 89 8.28 15.32 3.06
C LEU A 89 7.04 14.84 3.80
N VAL A 90 5.88 15.26 3.29
CA VAL A 90 4.58 15.00 3.92
C VAL A 90 3.59 14.51 2.91
N PHE A 91 2.87 13.46 3.30
CA PHE A 91 1.88 12.81 2.46
C PHE A 91 0.54 12.71 3.19
N GLU A 92 -0.56 12.92 2.47
CA GLU A 92 -1.90 12.65 2.96
C GLU A 92 -2.15 11.14 2.96
N VAL A 93 -2.48 10.57 4.12
CA VAL A 93 -2.81 9.15 4.22
C VAL A 93 -4.29 8.96 3.92
N ARG A 94 -4.57 8.28 2.82
CA ARG A 94 -5.92 8.02 2.31
C ARG A 94 -6.44 6.66 2.74
N PHE A 95 -7.69 6.67 3.16
CA PHE A 95 -8.45 5.49 3.48
C PHE A 95 -9.71 5.46 2.64
N VAL A 96 -10.09 4.25 2.23
CA VAL A 96 -11.38 4.02 1.58
C VAL A 96 -12.36 3.60 2.66
N GLU A 97 -13.45 4.35 2.78
CA GLU A 97 -14.63 3.94 3.52
C GLU A 97 -15.67 3.43 2.53
N ILE A 98 -16.16 2.22 2.76
CA ILE A 98 -17.14 1.56 1.91
C ILE A 98 -18.41 1.40 2.72
N LYS A 99 -19.49 2.06 2.29
CA LYS A 99 -20.81 1.97 2.92
C LYS A 99 -21.83 1.43 1.93
N ARG A 100 -22.89 0.81 2.45
CA ARG A 100 -24.10 0.56 1.66
C ARG A 100 -25.01 1.77 1.79
N ASN A 101 -25.47 2.29 0.67
CA ASN A 101 -26.53 3.30 0.68
C ASN A 101 -27.90 2.65 0.96
N GLN A 102 -28.95 3.48 1.04
CA GLN A 102 -30.32 3.01 1.29
C GLN A 102 -30.81 2.01 0.22
N GLU A 103 -30.29 2.09 -1.01
CA GLU A 103 -30.59 1.17 -2.13
C GLU A 103 -29.73 -0.11 -2.13
N ARG A 104 -28.96 -0.38 -1.06
CA ARG A 104 -27.99 -1.49 -0.96
C ARG A 104 -26.87 -1.45 -2.02
N LYS A 105 -26.67 -0.32 -2.69
CA LYS A 105 -25.52 -0.10 -3.57
C LYS A 105 -24.30 0.31 -2.74
N THR A 106 -23.14 -0.08 -3.23
CA THR A 106 -21.86 0.19 -2.58
C THR A 106 -21.41 1.62 -2.90
N GLU A 107 -21.32 2.46 -1.88
CA GLU A 107 -20.81 3.82 -1.96
C GLU A 107 -19.37 3.88 -1.45
N ILE A 108 -18.48 4.46 -2.24
CA ILE A 108 -17.07 4.66 -1.89
C ILE A 108 -16.84 6.12 -1.49
N LYS A 109 -16.33 6.33 -0.28
CA LYS A 109 -15.88 7.63 0.22
C LYS A 109 -14.41 7.58 0.55
N TRP A 110 -13.66 8.56 0.05
CA TRP A 110 -12.25 8.75 0.41
C TRP A 110 -12.17 9.61 1.66
N LYS A 111 -11.36 9.18 2.63
CA LYS A 111 -11.01 9.97 3.81
C LYS A 111 -9.51 10.22 3.86
N THR A 112 -9.13 11.43 4.26
CA THR A 112 -7.74 11.85 4.54
C THR A 112 -7.61 12.32 5.98
N PRO A 113 -7.85 11.44 6.98
CA PRO A 113 -7.92 11.86 8.37
C PRO A 113 -6.52 12.08 8.99
N ALA A 114 -5.44 11.77 8.28
CA ALA A 114 -4.09 11.68 8.82
C ALA A 114 -3.03 12.01 7.76
N TYR A 115 -1.81 12.27 8.25
CA TYR A 115 -0.63 12.57 7.46
C TYR A 115 0.51 11.62 7.80
N ALA A 116 1.39 11.37 6.84
CA ALA A 116 2.67 10.71 7.03
C ALA A 116 3.77 11.76 6.91
N ILE A 117 4.55 11.96 7.97
CA ILE A 117 5.75 12.80 7.96
C ILE A 117 6.95 11.89 7.76
N VAL A 118 7.76 12.16 6.75
CA VAL A 118 8.96 11.37 6.43
C VAL A 118 10.19 12.19 6.75
N ILE A 119 11.02 11.70 7.66
CA ILE A 119 12.27 12.31 8.09
C ILE A 119 13.44 11.44 7.61
N PRO A 120 14.33 11.96 6.76
CA PRO A 120 15.52 11.22 6.33
C PRO A 120 16.58 11.17 7.42
N GLU A 121 17.26 10.03 7.51
CA GLU A 121 18.47 9.83 8.32
C GLU A 121 19.69 9.85 7.39
N PRO A 122 20.49 10.92 7.36
CA PRO A 122 21.64 11.03 6.46
C PRO A 122 22.75 10.03 6.84
N ALA A 123 23.22 9.25 5.87
CA ALA A 123 24.40 8.39 6.02
C ALA A 123 25.71 9.17 5.73
N ASN A 124 25.66 10.09 4.75
CA ASN A 124 26.76 10.95 4.38
C ASN A 124 26.24 12.39 4.17
N ASN A 125 26.63 13.30 5.06
CA ASN A 125 26.10 14.68 5.06
C ASN A 125 26.38 15.45 3.76
N CYS A 126 27.52 15.23 3.11
CA CYS A 126 27.86 15.93 1.86
C CYS A 126 26.98 15.43 0.71
N ALA A 127 26.93 14.10 0.53
CA ALA A 127 26.11 13.49 -0.51
C ALA A 127 24.61 13.77 -0.28
N PHE A 128 24.15 13.69 0.96
CA PHE A 128 22.77 13.99 1.34
C PHE A 128 22.39 15.43 1.02
N LYS A 129 23.26 16.40 1.34
CA LYS A 129 23.00 17.81 1.04
C LYS A 129 22.79 18.03 -0.46
N GLU A 130 23.67 17.47 -1.29
CA GLU A 130 23.58 17.59 -2.74
C GLU A 130 22.30 16.93 -3.26
N ASP A 131 22.07 15.67 -2.89
CA ASP A 131 20.91 14.88 -3.32
C ASP A 131 19.58 15.55 -2.93
N VAL A 132 19.47 16.08 -1.70
CA VAL A 132 18.23 16.70 -1.21
C VAL A 132 17.97 18.07 -1.82
N ILE A 133 19.02 18.88 -2.04
CA ILE A 133 18.84 20.18 -2.73
C ILE A 133 18.32 19.94 -4.15
N GLU A 134 18.89 18.98 -4.87
CA GLU A 134 18.44 18.62 -6.21
C GLU A 134 17.01 18.07 -6.19
N MET A 135 16.70 17.16 -5.26
CA MET A 135 15.37 16.60 -5.10
C MET A 135 14.32 17.69 -4.85
N LEU A 136 14.52 18.54 -3.84
CA LEU A 136 13.58 19.58 -3.44
C LEU A 136 13.35 20.61 -4.56
N SER A 137 14.39 20.93 -5.33
CA SER A 137 14.31 21.89 -6.44
C SER A 137 13.46 21.38 -7.60
N ASN A 138 13.39 20.05 -7.77
CA ASN A 138 12.72 19.39 -8.89
C ASN A 138 11.40 18.70 -8.48
N LEU A 139 10.91 18.91 -7.25
CA LEU A 139 9.66 18.30 -6.82
C LEU A 139 8.48 18.77 -7.71
N PRO A 140 7.66 17.85 -8.25
CA PRO A 140 6.52 18.22 -9.07
C PRO A 140 5.43 18.83 -8.19
N VAL A 141 5.23 20.14 -8.23
CA VAL A 141 4.27 20.85 -7.35
C VAL A 141 2.88 20.98 -8.00
N GLU A 142 1.82 20.51 -7.33
CA GLU A 142 0.43 20.87 -7.67
C GLU A 142 0.11 22.30 -7.18
N GLY A 143 -0.33 23.17 -8.10
CA GLY A 143 -0.40 24.62 -7.89
C GLY A 143 -1.33 25.15 -6.80
N GLU A 144 -2.36 24.38 -6.38
CA GLU A 144 -3.32 24.82 -5.35
C GLU A 144 -3.03 24.27 -3.95
N SER A 145 -2.36 23.11 -3.85
CA SER A 145 -2.06 22.42 -2.59
C SER A 145 -0.58 22.55 -2.18
N TYR A 146 0.28 23.03 -3.09
CA TYR A 146 1.73 23.01 -2.98
C TYR A 146 2.25 21.63 -2.54
N THR A 147 1.56 20.54 -2.88
CA THR A 147 1.98 19.15 -2.60
C THR A 147 2.73 18.60 -3.79
N PRO A 148 3.63 17.61 -3.59
CA PRO A 148 4.04 16.78 -4.71
C PRO A 148 2.79 16.26 -5.44
N ALA A 149 2.79 16.17 -6.77
CA ALA A 149 1.65 15.64 -7.53
C ALA A 149 1.22 14.23 -7.08
N SER A 150 2.09 13.49 -6.40
CA SER A 150 1.82 12.20 -5.73
C SER A 150 1.64 12.29 -4.20
N GLY A 151 1.25 13.45 -3.65
CA GLY A 151 1.15 13.71 -2.20
C GLY A 151 0.11 12.92 -1.41
N LYS A 152 -0.40 11.81 -1.96
CA LYS A 152 -1.50 11.00 -1.44
C LYS A 152 -1.08 9.53 -1.44
N VAL A 153 -1.04 8.94 -0.25
CA VAL A 153 -0.58 7.57 -0.03
C VAL A 153 -1.68 6.71 0.60
N ASN A 154 -1.64 5.40 0.42
CA ASN A 154 -2.62 4.44 0.94
C ASN A 154 -2.18 3.78 2.27
N LEU A 155 -0.88 3.83 2.54
CA LEU A 155 -0.23 3.48 3.81
C LEU A 155 0.68 4.64 4.24
N PHE A 156 0.96 4.78 5.52
CA PHE A 156 1.83 5.88 5.95
C PHE A 156 3.28 5.61 5.56
N GLU A 157 3.73 4.36 5.65
CA GLU A 157 5.08 3.91 5.26
C GLU A 157 5.35 4.09 3.75
N GLU A 158 4.30 4.12 2.92
CA GLU A 158 4.41 4.47 1.50
C GLU A 158 5.04 5.85 1.30
N GLY A 159 4.87 6.77 2.25
CA GLY A 159 5.51 8.08 2.21
C GLY A 159 7.03 7.98 2.12
N ALA A 160 7.66 7.03 2.82
CA ALA A 160 9.10 6.81 2.69
C ALA A 160 9.47 6.31 1.29
N LEU A 161 8.67 5.42 0.70
CA LEU A 161 8.93 4.93 -0.65
C LEU A 161 8.74 6.02 -1.72
N GLU A 162 7.76 6.92 -1.55
CA GLU A 162 7.64 8.14 -2.37
C GLU A 162 8.84 9.08 -2.17
N TYR A 163 9.34 9.24 -0.93
CA TYR A 163 10.56 10.02 -0.68
C TYR A 163 11.75 9.43 -1.47
N LEU A 164 11.95 8.11 -1.40
CA LEU A 164 12.98 7.42 -2.17
C LEU A 164 12.79 7.62 -3.67
N HIS A 165 11.55 7.55 -4.17
CA HIS A 165 11.26 7.80 -5.58
C HIS A 165 11.74 9.18 -6.01
N PHE A 166 11.42 10.23 -5.25
CA PHE A 166 11.87 11.59 -5.57
C PHE A 166 13.38 11.74 -5.48
N LEU A 167 14.03 11.11 -4.51
CA LEU A 167 15.49 11.12 -4.41
C LEU A 167 16.12 10.46 -5.65
N VAL A 168 15.59 9.31 -6.06
CA VAL A 168 16.11 8.49 -7.16
C VAL A 168 15.89 9.09 -8.54
N VAL A 169 14.67 9.55 -8.83
CA VAL A 169 14.33 10.11 -10.16
C VAL A 169 15.15 11.35 -10.45
N ASN A 170 15.43 12.16 -9.43
CA ASN A 170 16.24 13.36 -9.56
C ASN A 170 17.75 13.06 -9.67
N LYS A 171 18.24 11.96 -9.09
CA LYS A 171 19.66 11.55 -9.12
C LYS A 171 20.21 11.12 -10.50
N SER A 172 19.37 11.04 -11.54
CA SER A 172 19.75 10.80 -12.95
C SER A 172 20.93 9.82 -13.19
N ARG A 173 20.69 8.50 -13.14
CA ARG A 173 21.45 7.42 -13.84
C ARG A 173 23.00 7.35 -13.69
N LYS A 174 23.69 8.16 -12.89
CA LYS A 174 25.14 8.37 -13.06
C LYS A 174 26.09 7.61 -12.13
N MET A 175 25.68 7.09 -10.98
CA MET A 175 26.60 6.29 -10.15
C MET A 175 25.81 5.21 -9.40
N GLY A 176 26.34 3.99 -9.35
CA GLY A 176 25.69 2.81 -8.76
C GLY A 176 25.37 2.87 -7.25
N GLY A 177 25.58 4.02 -6.60
CA GLY A 177 25.26 4.29 -5.19
C GLY A 177 23.88 4.94 -5.03
N PHE A 178 22.82 4.14 -5.21
CA PHE A 178 21.43 4.62 -5.17
C PHE A 178 20.93 5.02 -3.75
N PHE A 179 21.59 4.54 -2.69
CA PHE A 179 21.16 4.75 -1.29
C PHE A 179 22.28 5.24 -0.35
N ASP A 180 23.44 5.65 -0.87
CA ASP A 180 24.61 5.95 -0.04
C ASP A 180 24.48 7.27 0.76
N SER A 181 23.49 8.11 0.42
CA SER A 181 23.23 9.38 1.09
C SER A 181 22.35 9.24 2.34
N ILE A 182 21.57 8.16 2.48
CA ILE A 182 20.63 7.95 3.58
C ILE A 182 20.75 6.55 4.17
N SER A 183 20.79 6.44 5.50
CA SER A 183 20.79 5.15 6.22
C SER A 183 19.37 4.64 6.48
N GLY A 184 18.39 5.54 6.48
CA GLY A 184 17.02 5.25 6.84
C GLY A 184 16.06 6.40 6.57
N LEU A 185 14.77 6.08 6.58
CA LEU A 185 13.67 7.04 6.58
C LEU A 185 12.75 6.73 7.75
N GLU A 186 12.65 7.65 8.70
CA GLU A 186 11.64 7.58 9.75
C GLU A 186 10.32 8.12 9.22
N VAL A 187 9.24 7.43 9.54
CA VAL A 187 7.89 7.80 9.10
C VAL A 187 6.96 7.85 10.30
N TYR A 188 6.36 9.02 10.52
CA TYR A 188 5.41 9.26 11.60
C TYR A 188 4.01 9.42 11.03
N HIS A 189 3.11 8.54 11.46
CA HIS A 189 1.68 8.63 11.16
C HIS A 189 1.00 9.52 12.20
N VAL A 190 0.48 10.66 11.76
CA VAL A 190 -0.04 11.69 12.66
C VAL A 190 -1.43 12.14 12.25
N GLN A 191 -2.25 12.51 13.23
CA GLN A 191 -3.59 13.02 13.03
C GLN A 191 -3.82 14.27 13.88
N LYS A 192 -4.34 15.33 13.24
CA LYS A 192 -4.83 16.51 13.94
C LYS A 192 -6.15 16.20 14.64
N GLN A 193 -6.24 16.49 15.94
CA GLN A 193 -7.42 16.34 16.77
C GLN A 193 -7.65 17.67 17.50
N GLY A 194 -8.44 18.57 16.89
CA GLY A 194 -8.58 19.94 17.36
C GLY A 194 -7.25 20.69 17.32
N ASN A 195 -6.78 21.14 18.49
CA ASN A 195 -5.49 21.83 18.65
C ASN A 195 -4.31 20.87 18.95
N ASN A 196 -4.58 19.58 19.07
CA ASN A 196 -3.57 18.57 19.38
C ASN A 196 -3.20 17.76 18.13
N VAL A 197 -1.98 17.25 18.10
CA VAL A 197 -1.50 16.33 17.06
C VAL A 197 -1.17 15.01 17.72
N ARG A 198 -1.98 13.99 17.41
CA ARG A 198 -1.80 12.65 17.94
C ARG A 198 -0.88 11.87 17.00
N MET A 199 0.20 11.33 17.56
CA MET A 199 0.99 10.30 16.88
C MET A 199 0.21 8.97 16.98
N LEU A 200 -0.13 8.40 15.82
CA LEU A 200 -0.85 7.15 15.71
C LEU A 200 0.12 5.96 15.65
N GLU A 201 1.21 6.12 14.89
CA GLU A 201 2.19 5.07 14.64
C GLU A 201 3.52 5.69 14.17
N ALA A 202 4.61 4.96 14.31
CA ALA A 202 5.92 5.32 13.78
C ALA A 202 6.59 4.07 13.19
N SER A 203 7.33 4.25 12.10
CA SER A 203 8.07 3.18 11.42
C SER A 203 9.39 3.71 10.89
N LYS A 204 10.35 2.81 10.66
CA LYS A 204 11.63 3.12 10.01
C LYS A 204 11.78 2.23 8.79
N ILE A 205 11.96 2.84 7.63
CA ILE A 205 12.18 2.16 6.36
C ILE A 205 13.66 2.25 6.02
N ILE A 206 14.30 1.09 5.88
CA ILE A 206 15.66 0.98 5.38
C ILE A 206 15.60 0.95 3.84
N PRO A 207 16.36 1.80 3.14
CA PRO A 207 16.35 1.82 1.69
C PRO A 207 16.93 0.51 1.11
N GLU A 208 16.06 -0.33 0.59
CA GLU A 208 16.43 -1.58 -0.07
C GLU A 208 16.05 -1.57 -1.55
N ARG A 209 17.02 -1.90 -2.41
CA ARG A 209 16.80 -1.90 -3.87
C ARG A 209 15.66 -2.83 -4.31
N ARG A 210 15.58 -4.05 -3.75
CA ARG A 210 14.52 -5.02 -4.09
C ARG A 210 13.13 -4.49 -3.75
N ILE A 211 12.99 -3.85 -2.59
CA ILE A 211 11.72 -3.25 -2.12
C ILE A 211 11.35 -2.07 -3.02
N PHE A 212 12.30 -1.17 -3.29
CA PHE A 212 12.09 0.00 -4.14
C PHE A 212 11.70 -0.38 -5.58
N GLU A 213 12.37 -1.36 -6.20
CA GLU A 213 12.03 -1.81 -7.55
C GLU A 213 10.62 -2.43 -7.63
N LYS A 214 10.20 -3.16 -6.59
CA LYS A 214 8.81 -3.67 -6.49
C LYS A 214 7.81 -2.53 -6.34
N TYR A 215 8.15 -1.53 -5.53
CA TYR A 215 7.35 -0.33 -5.33
C TYR A 215 7.18 0.46 -6.63
N GLU A 216 8.25 0.73 -7.37
CA GLU A 216 8.19 1.50 -8.63
C GLU A 216 7.28 0.86 -9.67
N ARG A 217 7.35 -0.48 -9.82
CA ARG A 217 6.44 -1.22 -10.72
C ARG A 217 4.98 -1.08 -10.29
N MET A 218 4.73 -1.12 -8.98
CA MET A 218 3.40 -0.97 -8.42
C MET A 218 2.88 0.47 -8.58
N ARG A 219 3.73 1.47 -8.31
CA ARG A 219 3.40 2.91 -8.39
C ARG A 219 2.92 3.33 -9.77
N GLN A 220 3.52 2.78 -10.83
CA GLN A 220 3.10 3.02 -12.21
C GLN A 220 1.74 2.38 -12.55
N ALA A 221 1.28 1.41 -11.75
CA ALA A 221 0.00 0.76 -11.94
C ALA A 221 -1.11 1.48 -11.14
N ASN A 222 -2.19 1.85 -11.82
CA ASN A 222 -3.42 2.24 -11.13
C ASN A 222 -4.12 0.98 -10.58
N MET A 223 -3.71 0.56 -9.38
CA MET A 223 -4.24 -0.58 -8.63
C MET A 223 -5.45 -0.19 -7.77
N ASN A 224 -6.32 -1.15 -7.49
CA ASN A 224 -7.35 -1.04 -6.48
C ASN A 224 -6.71 -0.68 -5.12
N PRO A 225 -7.25 0.30 -4.38
CA PRO A 225 -6.64 0.79 -3.15
C PRO A 225 -6.63 -0.22 -1.99
N ILE A 226 -7.58 -1.16 -1.95
CA ILE A 226 -7.56 -2.24 -0.95
C ILE A 226 -6.46 -3.24 -1.29
N PHE A 227 -6.34 -3.61 -2.57
CA PHE A 227 -5.28 -4.49 -3.06
C PHE A 227 -3.91 -3.90 -2.78
N LYS A 228 -3.71 -2.65 -3.22
CA LYS A 228 -2.47 -1.89 -3.03
C LYS A 228 -2.04 -1.87 -1.57
N ARG A 229 -2.98 -1.70 -0.64
CA ARG A 229 -2.70 -1.58 0.79
C ARG A 229 -2.04 -2.84 1.37
N PHE A 230 -2.67 -4.01 1.27
CA PHE A 230 -2.03 -5.21 1.83
C PHE A 230 -0.82 -5.66 1.00
N TYR A 231 -0.84 -5.44 -0.31
CA TYR A 231 0.30 -5.76 -1.17
C TYR A 231 1.54 -4.96 -0.78
N LEU A 232 1.38 -3.66 -0.55
CA LEU A 232 2.46 -2.78 -0.11
C LEU A 232 2.95 -3.15 1.29
N GLN A 233 2.03 -3.47 2.21
CA GLN A 233 2.38 -3.95 3.54
C GLN A 233 3.24 -5.23 3.44
N ASN A 234 2.87 -6.18 2.58
CA ASN A 234 3.61 -7.41 2.37
C ASN A 234 4.96 -7.19 1.70
N ILE A 235 5.08 -6.23 0.78
CA ILE A 235 6.37 -5.83 0.21
C ILE A 235 7.32 -5.34 1.31
N LEU A 236 6.84 -4.46 2.19
CA LEU A 236 7.63 -3.85 3.26
C LEU A 236 8.05 -4.87 4.32
N THR A 237 7.16 -5.79 4.69
CA THR A 237 7.46 -6.85 5.69
C THR A 237 8.07 -8.10 5.08
N GLN A 238 8.35 -8.10 3.77
CA GLN A 238 8.87 -9.25 3.00
C GLN A 238 8.01 -10.52 3.12
N ASN A 239 6.71 -10.35 3.34
CA ASN A 239 5.75 -11.44 3.36
C ASN A 239 5.30 -11.83 1.94
N PRO A 240 4.74 -13.03 1.77
CA PRO A 240 4.07 -13.40 0.52
C PRO A 240 2.98 -12.40 0.15
N TRP A 241 2.83 -12.09 -1.14
CA TRP A 241 2.00 -10.99 -1.64
C TRP A 241 0.52 -11.06 -1.20
N TYR A 242 0.01 -12.25 -0.92
CA TYR A 242 -1.37 -12.54 -0.52
C TYR A 242 -1.60 -12.51 0.99
N SER A 243 -0.54 -12.41 1.80
CA SER A 243 -0.62 -12.55 3.27
C SER A 243 -1.52 -11.48 3.87
N GLY A 244 -2.34 -11.87 4.84
CA GLY A 244 -3.26 -10.96 5.52
C GLY A 244 -4.43 -10.44 4.66
N SER A 245 -4.56 -10.88 3.40
CA SER A 245 -5.68 -10.49 2.52
C SER A 245 -7.05 -10.84 3.10
N GLU A 246 -7.16 -11.96 3.83
CA GLU A 246 -8.38 -12.37 4.52
C GLU A 246 -8.92 -11.32 5.49
N LYS A 247 -8.06 -10.56 6.16
CA LYS A 247 -8.49 -9.46 7.05
C LYS A 247 -9.32 -8.43 6.27
N TYR A 248 -8.87 -8.05 5.09
CA TYR A 248 -9.58 -7.10 4.24
C TYR A 248 -10.84 -7.72 3.64
N ILE A 249 -10.74 -8.95 3.15
CA ILE A 249 -11.88 -9.70 2.60
C ILE A 249 -13.01 -9.84 3.61
N ASN A 250 -12.68 -10.09 4.88
CA ASN A 250 -13.67 -10.24 5.95
C ASN A 250 -14.32 -8.95 6.41
N ILE A 251 -13.69 -7.78 6.21
CA ILE A 251 -14.23 -6.48 6.62
C ILE A 251 -15.13 -5.89 5.54
N PHE A 252 -14.79 -6.04 4.26
CA PHE A 252 -15.50 -5.36 3.18
C PHE A 252 -16.65 -6.21 2.56
N PRO A 253 -17.65 -5.57 1.93
CA PRO A 253 -18.70 -6.25 1.18
C PRO A 253 -18.13 -7.14 0.06
N ALA A 254 -18.78 -8.28 -0.21
CA ALA A 254 -18.32 -9.23 -1.23
C ALA A 254 -18.29 -8.62 -2.64
N GLU A 255 -19.16 -7.65 -2.93
CA GLU A 255 -19.26 -6.97 -4.23
C GLU A 255 -18.03 -6.12 -4.59
N ILE A 256 -17.13 -5.90 -3.63
CA ILE A 256 -15.81 -5.30 -3.86
C ILE A 256 -14.83 -6.29 -4.48
N PHE A 257 -14.96 -7.56 -4.11
CA PHE A 257 -14.03 -8.65 -4.48
C PHE A 257 -14.56 -9.49 -5.64
N ILE A 258 -15.88 -9.61 -5.75
CA ILE A 258 -16.59 -10.37 -6.77
C ILE A 258 -17.34 -9.43 -7.68
N TRP A 259 -17.10 -9.57 -8.99
CA TRP A 259 -17.79 -8.79 -9.99
C TRP A 259 -19.27 -9.12 -9.99
N LYS A 260 -20.10 -8.07 -9.94
CA LYS A 260 -21.54 -8.15 -10.05
C LYS A 260 -22.09 -6.93 -10.76
N THR A 261 -22.72 -7.16 -11.90
CA THR A 261 -23.27 -6.10 -12.74
C THR A 261 -24.21 -5.20 -11.94
N GLY A 262 -23.98 -3.89 -12.00
CA GLY A 262 -24.77 -2.86 -11.31
C GLY A 262 -24.54 -2.77 -9.78
N LYS A 263 -23.67 -3.59 -9.19
CA LYS A 263 -23.35 -3.55 -7.75
C LYS A 263 -21.88 -3.32 -7.43
N THR A 264 -20.99 -3.84 -8.26
CA THR A 264 -19.56 -3.57 -8.16
C THR A 264 -19.29 -2.11 -8.53
N PRO A 265 -18.53 -1.36 -7.73
CA PRO A 265 -18.22 0.02 -8.05
C PRO A 265 -17.37 0.14 -9.33
N GLU A 266 -17.89 0.86 -10.32
CA GLU A 266 -17.24 1.14 -11.60
C GLU A 266 -16.85 2.63 -11.64
N ARG A 267 -15.78 3.01 -10.93
CA ARG A 267 -15.26 4.40 -10.95
C ARG A 267 -13.81 4.39 -11.43
N THR A 268 -13.41 5.38 -12.24
CA THR A 268 -12.04 5.51 -12.76
C THR A 268 -10.97 5.49 -11.67
N ALA A 269 -11.29 6.04 -10.49
CA ALA A 269 -10.41 6.08 -9.32
C ALA A 269 -10.51 4.85 -8.39
N PHE A 270 -11.37 3.87 -8.69
CA PHE A 270 -11.54 2.64 -7.92
C PHE A 270 -11.76 1.47 -8.88
N LYS A 271 -10.66 0.92 -9.40
CA LYS A 271 -10.70 -0.25 -10.28
C LYS A 271 -11.21 -1.48 -9.53
N PHE A 272 -11.73 -2.45 -10.27
CA PHE A 272 -12.16 -3.72 -9.70
C PHE A 272 -10.98 -4.49 -9.09
N PHE A 273 -11.16 -4.98 -7.86
CA PHE A 273 -10.13 -5.69 -7.11
C PHE A 273 -9.60 -6.95 -7.82
N GLY A 274 -10.48 -7.72 -8.46
CA GLY A 274 -10.10 -8.94 -9.15
C GLY A 274 -9.16 -8.71 -10.33
N HIS A 275 -9.14 -7.51 -10.92
CA HIS A 275 -8.20 -7.17 -11.98
C HIS A 275 -6.74 -7.27 -11.52
N ASP A 276 -6.43 -6.72 -10.34
CA ASP A 276 -5.07 -6.76 -9.81
C ASP A 276 -4.69 -8.16 -9.33
N CYS A 277 -5.64 -8.92 -8.76
CA CYS A 277 -5.43 -10.32 -8.43
C CYS A 277 -5.06 -11.13 -9.68
N LYS A 278 -5.82 -10.97 -10.77
CA LYS A 278 -5.58 -11.64 -12.04
C LYS A 278 -4.18 -11.32 -12.57
N LYS A 279 -3.82 -10.03 -12.60
CA LYS A 279 -2.50 -9.57 -13.03
C LYS A 279 -1.37 -10.21 -12.23
N MET A 280 -1.51 -10.32 -10.90
CA MET A 280 -0.51 -10.98 -10.06
C MET A 280 -0.37 -12.47 -10.38
N PHE A 281 -1.47 -13.20 -10.54
CA PHE A 281 -1.41 -14.61 -10.93
C PHE A 281 -0.79 -14.81 -12.33
N GLU A 282 -1.11 -13.94 -13.28
CA GLU A 282 -0.53 -13.97 -14.63
C GLU A 282 0.99 -13.72 -14.59
N GLN A 283 1.45 -12.72 -13.82
CA GLN A 283 2.87 -12.46 -13.62
C GLN A 283 3.60 -13.66 -12.97
N ILE A 284 2.97 -14.33 -12.00
CA ILE A 284 3.52 -15.54 -11.39
C ILE A 284 3.65 -16.64 -12.46
N ILE A 285 2.60 -16.88 -13.24
CA ILE A 285 2.61 -17.91 -14.30
C ILE A 285 3.69 -17.62 -15.35
N GLU A 286 3.79 -16.38 -15.82
CA GLU A 286 4.82 -15.97 -16.79
C GLU A 286 6.22 -16.19 -16.22
N SER A 287 6.45 -15.77 -14.98
CA SER A 287 7.76 -15.91 -14.34
C SER A 287 8.20 -17.37 -14.15
N LEU A 288 7.25 -18.27 -13.86
CA LEU A 288 7.48 -19.73 -13.78
C LEU A 288 7.67 -20.38 -15.16
N THR A 289 7.21 -19.73 -16.23
CA THR A 289 7.38 -20.23 -17.60
C THR A 289 8.75 -19.82 -18.16
N ILE A 290 9.23 -18.62 -17.80
CA ILE A 290 10.53 -18.09 -18.24
C ILE A 290 11.70 -18.69 -17.46
N LYS A 291 11.52 -18.92 -16.15
CA LYS A 291 12.54 -19.58 -15.33
C LYS A 291 12.37 -21.08 -15.48
N GLU A 292 13.32 -21.75 -16.13
CA GLU A 292 13.63 -23.14 -15.76
C GLU A 292 14.05 -23.09 -14.30
N VAL A 293 13.12 -23.36 -13.37
CA VAL A 293 13.38 -23.30 -11.93
C VAL A 293 14.34 -24.45 -11.60
N LYS A 294 15.64 -24.17 -11.63
CA LYS A 294 16.71 -25.15 -11.37
C LYS A 294 16.87 -25.49 -9.88
N GLU A 295 16.34 -24.65 -8.98
CA GLU A 295 16.33 -24.89 -7.53
C GLU A 295 14.97 -24.55 -6.91
N VAL A 296 14.37 -25.53 -6.23
CA VAL A 296 13.09 -25.39 -5.53
C VAL A 296 13.34 -24.78 -4.15
N ASN A 297 13.27 -23.47 -4.04
CA ASN A 297 13.22 -22.77 -2.75
C ASN A 297 11.75 -22.53 -2.30
N GLU A 298 11.54 -22.13 -1.05
CA GLU A 298 10.20 -21.88 -0.50
C GLU A 298 9.42 -20.81 -1.30
N GLU A 299 10.08 -19.74 -1.77
CA GLU A 299 9.44 -18.72 -2.61
C GLU A 299 8.90 -19.35 -3.92
N SER A 300 9.65 -20.28 -4.51
CA SER A 300 9.24 -20.99 -5.72
C SER A 300 8.08 -21.95 -5.44
N LYS A 301 8.11 -22.71 -4.33
CA LYS A 301 6.99 -23.58 -3.92
C LYS A 301 5.70 -22.78 -3.74
N GLU A 302 5.77 -21.61 -3.11
CA GLU A 302 4.59 -20.75 -2.94
C GLU A 302 4.06 -20.22 -4.28
N MET A 303 4.94 -19.87 -5.21
CA MET A 303 4.54 -19.46 -6.56
C MET A 303 3.86 -20.62 -7.34
N PHE A 304 4.38 -21.84 -7.22
CA PHE A 304 3.75 -23.03 -7.80
C PHE A 304 2.39 -23.30 -7.19
N LEU A 305 2.26 -23.23 -5.86
CA LEU A 305 0.98 -23.39 -5.15
C LEU A 305 -0.05 -22.34 -5.62
N ALA A 306 0.35 -21.08 -5.73
CA ALA A 306 -0.50 -20.01 -6.23
C ALA A 306 -1.00 -20.26 -7.66
N LYS A 307 -0.12 -20.75 -8.55
CA LYS A 307 -0.46 -21.16 -9.92
C LYS A 307 -1.49 -22.29 -9.93
N ILE A 308 -1.27 -23.34 -9.12
CA ILE A 308 -2.17 -24.51 -9.03
C ILE A 308 -3.56 -24.06 -8.59
N ILE A 309 -3.64 -23.34 -7.47
CA ILE A 309 -4.91 -22.87 -6.91
C ILE A 309 -5.66 -22.00 -7.91
N TYR A 310 -4.97 -21.05 -8.56
CA TYR A 310 -5.60 -20.19 -9.54
C TYR A 310 -6.18 -20.97 -10.73
N LYS A 311 -5.44 -21.95 -11.27
CA LYS A 311 -5.93 -22.82 -12.34
C LYS A 311 -7.16 -23.60 -11.92
N MET A 312 -7.12 -24.27 -10.76
CA MET A 312 -8.21 -25.10 -10.28
C MET A 312 -9.49 -24.30 -10.02
N VAL A 313 -9.35 -23.17 -9.32
CA VAL A 313 -10.47 -22.29 -8.99
C VAL A 313 -11.07 -21.67 -10.25
N LYS A 314 -10.23 -21.17 -11.17
CA LYS A 314 -10.70 -20.62 -12.45
C LYS A 314 -11.43 -21.69 -13.25
N HIS A 315 -10.88 -22.90 -13.34
CA HIS A 315 -11.50 -24.00 -14.07
C HIS A 315 -12.86 -24.40 -13.48
N TYR A 316 -12.93 -24.50 -12.14
CA TYR A 316 -14.18 -24.75 -11.42
C TYR A 316 -15.26 -23.71 -11.76
N ILE A 317 -14.93 -22.41 -11.66
CA ILE A 317 -15.88 -21.34 -11.93
C ILE A 317 -16.40 -21.41 -13.37
N LEU A 318 -15.51 -21.58 -14.35
CA LEU A 318 -15.88 -21.59 -15.76
C LEU A 318 -16.74 -22.81 -16.12
N LEU A 319 -16.35 -24.02 -15.70
CA LEU A 319 -17.14 -25.23 -15.97
C LEU A 319 -18.48 -25.23 -15.25
N LYS A 320 -18.52 -24.81 -13.98
CA LYS A 320 -19.77 -24.75 -13.22
C LYS A 320 -20.72 -23.70 -13.81
N ALA A 321 -20.19 -22.59 -14.32
CA ALA A 321 -20.97 -21.59 -15.03
C ALA A 321 -21.55 -22.14 -16.34
N LEU A 322 -20.76 -22.89 -17.13
CA LEU A 322 -21.24 -23.50 -18.39
C LEU A 322 -22.40 -24.47 -18.14
N ASN A 323 -22.23 -25.34 -17.15
CA ASN A 323 -23.26 -26.29 -16.74
C ASN A 323 -24.54 -25.59 -16.28
N LYS A 324 -24.40 -24.43 -15.62
CA LYS A 324 -25.54 -23.65 -15.10
C LYS A 324 -26.25 -22.84 -16.17
N SER A 325 -25.53 -22.40 -17.21
CA SER A 325 -26.12 -21.71 -18.37
C SER A 325 -26.60 -22.69 -19.45
N GLY A 326 -26.30 -23.98 -19.34
CA GLY A 326 -26.64 -24.98 -20.37
C GLY A 326 -25.86 -24.80 -21.68
N LEU A 327 -24.69 -24.16 -21.63
CA LEU A 327 -23.87 -23.85 -22.81
C LEU A 327 -22.63 -24.75 -22.87
N SER A 328 -22.07 -24.89 -24.06
CA SER A 328 -20.82 -25.62 -24.30
C SER A 328 -19.71 -24.69 -24.76
N THR A 329 -18.46 -25.11 -24.57
CA THR A 329 -17.30 -24.44 -25.19
C THR A 329 -17.25 -24.74 -26.68
N ILE A 330 -16.70 -23.82 -27.46
CA ILE A 330 -16.30 -24.06 -28.85
C ILE A 330 -14.79 -24.29 -28.86
N THR A 331 -14.27 -25.09 -29.78
CA THR A 331 -12.83 -25.29 -29.92
C THR A 331 -12.29 -24.36 -31.02
N ASP A 332 -11.20 -23.65 -30.74
CA ASP A 332 -10.52 -22.85 -31.74
C ASP A 332 -9.68 -23.71 -32.72
N GLU A 333 -9.12 -23.07 -33.74
CA GLU A 333 -8.26 -23.73 -34.75
C GLU A 333 -7.01 -24.38 -34.15
N LYS A 334 -6.63 -24.03 -32.91
CA LYS A 334 -5.49 -24.55 -32.17
C LYS A 334 -5.88 -25.61 -31.13
N GLY A 335 -7.14 -26.06 -31.12
CA GLY A 335 -7.61 -27.06 -30.16
C GLY A 335 -7.93 -26.50 -28.77
N GLN A 336 -7.98 -25.17 -28.59
CA GLN A 336 -8.25 -24.53 -27.30
C GLN A 336 -9.73 -24.24 -27.11
N ALA A 337 -10.23 -24.47 -25.89
CA ALA A 337 -11.61 -24.19 -25.53
C ALA A 337 -11.87 -22.67 -25.43
N ILE A 338 -12.72 -22.17 -26.30
CA ILE A 338 -13.33 -20.84 -26.27
C ILE A 338 -14.61 -20.91 -25.45
N TYR A 339 -14.65 -20.11 -24.38
CA TYR A 339 -15.84 -19.97 -23.54
C TYR A 339 -16.77 -18.86 -24.08
N PRO A 340 -18.10 -19.00 -23.93
CA PRO A 340 -19.09 -18.09 -24.51
C PRO A 340 -19.24 -16.80 -23.67
N PHE A 341 -18.15 -16.06 -23.45
CA PHE A 341 -18.14 -14.86 -22.60
C PHE A 341 -19.05 -13.72 -23.07
N GLU A 342 -19.46 -13.71 -24.34
CA GLU A 342 -20.43 -12.75 -24.86
C GLU A 342 -21.86 -13.04 -24.39
N ASN A 343 -22.16 -14.31 -24.12
CA ASN A 343 -23.50 -14.72 -23.74
C ASN A 343 -23.85 -14.20 -22.35
N LYS A 344 -24.98 -13.50 -22.25
CA LYS A 344 -25.45 -12.89 -20.99
C LYS A 344 -25.71 -13.93 -19.90
N GLU A 345 -26.36 -15.05 -20.22
CA GLU A 345 -26.67 -16.12 -19.27
C GLU A 345 -25.39 -16.76 -18.70
N TYR A 346 -24.36 -16.91 -19.54
CA TYR A 346 -23.06 -17.39 -19.08
C TYR A 346 -22.38 -16.39 -18.12
N ARG A 347 -22.42 -15.10 -18.43
CA ARG A 347 -21.88 -14.05 -17.56
C ARG A 347 -22.59 -14.01 -16.21
N GLU A 348 -23.92 -14.04 -16.22
CA GLU A 348 -24.73 -14.11 -14.99
C GLU A 348 -24.46 -15.39 -14.19
N ALA A 349 -24.23 -16.53 -14.87
CA ALA A 349 -23.82 -17.77 -14.22
C ALA A 349 -22.44 -17.65 -13.56
N ILE A 350 -21.46 -16.99 -14.20
CA ILE A 350 -20.14 -16.71 -13.62
C ILE A 350 -20.27 -15.84 -12.37
N GLU A 351 -21.05 -14.75 -12.43
CA GLU A 351 -21.28 -13.89 -11.26
C GLU A 351 -21.87 -14.69 -10.09
N LYS A 352 -22.89 -15.52 -10.36
CA LYS A 352 -23.56 -16.32 -9.34
C LYS A 352 -22.64 -17.38 -8.75
N VAL A 353 -21.97 -18.16 -9.58
CA VAL A 353 -21.03 -19.21 -9.14
C VAL A 353 -19.87 -18.63 -8.35
N SER A 354 -19.29 -17.52 -8.81
CA SER A 354 -18.18 -16.84 -8.12
C SER A 354 -18.63 -16.28 -6.77
N MET A 355 -19.80 -15.64 -6.71
CA MET A 355 -20.35 -15.11 -5.46
C MET A 355 -20.68 -16.22 -4.46
N ASP A 356 -21.36 -17.28 -4.90
CA ASP A 356 -21.70 -18.43 -4.08
C ASP A 356 -20.41 -19.06 -3.50
N ALA A 357 -19.41 -19.31 -4.35
CA ALA A 357 -18.14 -19.90 -3.94
C ALA A 357 -17.34 -18.99 -2.99
N PHE A 358 -17.31 -17.69 -3.26
CA PHE A 358 -16.59 -16.72 -2.44
C PHE A 358 -17.18 -16.60 -1.04
N LEU A 359 -18.50 -16.44 -0.93
CA LEU A 359 -19.18 -16.33 0.36
C LEU A 359 -19.03 -17.63 1.18
N ALA A 360 -19.15 -18.76 0.49
CA ALA A 360 -18.97 -20.09 1.05
C ALA A 360 -17.55 -20.30 1.61
N MET A 361 -16.49 -19.94 0.86
CA MET A 361 -15.11 -20.03 1.36
C MET A 361 -14.83 -19.03 2.47
N ARG A 362 -15.29 -17.78 2.32
CA ARG A 362 -15.04 -16.69 3.27
C ARG A 362 -15.50 -17.08 4.69
N GLY A 363 -16.67 -17.71 4.80
CA GLY A 363 -17.26 -18.10 6.07
C GLY A 363 -16.65 -19.33 6.75
N ARG A 364 -15.87 -20.15 6.04
CA ARG A 364 -15.32 -21.42 6.56
C ARG A 364 -13.89 -21.28 7.06
N LYS A 365 -13.48 -22.17 7.97
CA LYS A 365 -12.14 -22.24 8.56
C LYS A 365 -11.72 -23.69 8.74
N GLU A 366 -10.42 -23.92 8.87
CA GLU A 366 -9.86 -25.23 9.26
C GLU A 366 -10.44 -26.39 8.45
N GLU A 367 -10.91 -27.45 9.10
CA GLU A 367 -11.45 -28.66 8.47
C GLU A 367 -12.64 -28.36 7.54
N ASP A 368 -13.57 -27.49 7.96
CA ASP A 368 -14.71 -27.07 7.11
C ASP A 368 -14.24 -26.47 5.78
N PHE A 369 -13.15 -25.69 5.80
CA PHE A 369 -12.59 -25.13 4.58
C PHE A 369 -11.98 -26.22 3.70
N VAL A 370 -11.23 -27.16 4.29
CA VAL A 370 -10.59 -28.26 3.55
C VAL A 370 -11.65 -29.16 2.91
N GLU A 371 -12.69 -29.53 3.64
CA GLU A 371 -13.83 -30.30 3.13
C GLU A 371 -14.55 -29.55 2.00
N TYR A 372 -14.80 -28.25 2.16
CA TYR A 372 -15.43 -27.48 1.11
C TYR A 372 -14.56 -27.38 -0.14
N PHE A 373 -13.26 -27.12 0.02
CA PHE A 373 -12.33 -26.99 -1.09
C PHE A 373 -12.26 -28.31 -1.87
N THR A 374 -12.02 -29.42 -1.18
CA THR A 374 -11.92 -30.75 -1.80
C THR A 374 -13.26 -31.23 -2.36
N GLY A 375 -14.38 -31.03 -1.65
CA GLY A 375 -15.69 -31.49 -2.10
C GLY A 375 -16.33 -30.62 -3.19
N THR A 376 -16.02 -29.32 -3.22
CA THR A 376 -16.65 -28.37 -4.16
C THR A 376 -15.72 -27.95 -5.29
N ILE A 377 -14.51 -27.47 -5.00
CA ILE A 377 -13.60 -26.99 -6.06
C ILE A 377 -13.07 -28.15 -6.90
N CYS A 378 -12.83 -29.31 -6.28
CA CYS A 378 -12.46 -30.53 -7.00
C CYS A 378 -13.67 -31.34 -7.48
N SER A 379 -14.90 -30.80 -7.43
CA SER A 379 -16.09 -31.50 -7.92
C SER A 379 -16.19 -31.55 -9.45
N VAL A 380 -15.32 -30.82 -10.15
CA VAL A 380 -15.19 -30.85 -11.60
C VAL A 380 -13.91 -31.61 -11.96
N PRO A 381 -13.78 -32.19 -13.17
CA PRO A 381 -12.52 -32.79 -13.60
C PRO A 381 -11.38 -31.77 -13.51
N GLN A 382 -10.34 -32.09 -12.74
CA GLN A 382 -9.14 -31.26 -12.61
C GLN A 382 -7.95 -32.07 -13.15
N PHE A 383 -7.21 -31.52 -14.10
CA PHE A 383 -5.93 -32.10 -14.48
C PHE A 383 -4.86 -31.58 -13.53
N LEU A 384 -4.33 -32.48 -12.68
CA LEU A 384 -3.31 -32.16 -11.70
C LEU A 384 -2.22 -33.23 -11.76
N PRO A 385 -1.03 -32.92 -12.31
CA PRO A 385 0.12 -33.83 -12.27
C PRO A 385 0.46 -34.24 -10.82
N GLN A 386 1.11 -35.39 -10.66
CA GLN A 386 1.40 -35.97 -9.34
C GLN A 386 2.12 -34.99 -8.40
N GLU A 387 3.10 -34.25 -8.91
CA GLU A 387 3.86 -33.26 -8.11
C GLU A 387 2.97 -32.10 -7.66
N GLU A 388 2.12 -31.58 -8.54
CA GLU A 388 1.17 -30.51 -8.21
C GLU A 388 0.11 -31.00 -7.20
N TYR A 389 -0.31 -32.26 -7.30
CA TYR A 389 -1.21 -32.92 -6.35
C TYR A 389 -0.60 -33.05 -4.96
N LEU A 390 0.65 -33.52 -4.87
CA LEU A 390 1.34 -33.67 -3.60
C LEU A 390 1.54 -32.31 -2.93
N LEU A 391 1.98 -31.29 -3.67
CA LEU A 391 2.18 -29.94 -3.13
C LEU A 391 0.89 -29.34 -2.56
N LEU A 392 -0.23 -29.47 -3.29
CA LEU A 392 -1.52 -28.97 -2.82
C LEU A 392 -2.05 -29.76 -1.62
N SER A 393 -1.91 -31.09 -1.65
CA SER A 393 -2.37 -31.97 -0.56
C SER A 393 -1.59 -31.70 0.72
N GLU A 394 -0.27 -31.53 0.60
CA GLU A 394 0.59 -31.15 1.73
C GLU A 394 0.16 -29.81 2.33
N ALA A 395 -0.06 -28.79 1.48
CA ALA A 395 -0.52 -27.48 1.93
C ALA A 395 -1.88 -27.53 2.63
N LEU A 396 -2.80 -28.40 2.21
CA LEU A 396 -4.11 -28.56 2.83
C LEU A 396 -4.04 -29.30 4.18
N VAL A 397 -3.24 -30.37 4.27
CA VAL A 397 -3.24 -31.29 5.42
C VAL A 397 -2.29 -30.84 6.54
N GLN A 398 -1.12 -30.28 6.21
CA GLN A 398 -0.11 -29.90 7.21
C GLN A 398 -0.36 -28.51 7.83
N GLY A 399 -1.62 -28.07 7.95
CA GLY A 399 -1.97 -26.79 8.56
C GLY A 399 -1.75 -25.56 7.68
N GLY A 400 -1.39 -25.71 6.41
CA GLY A 400 -1.25 -24.62 5.44
C GLY A 400 -2.58 -24.13 4.83
N TRP A 401 -3.72 -24.56 5.37
CA TRP A 401 -5.06 -24.29 4.83
C TRP A 401 -5.37 -22.79 4.70
N GLU A 402 -4.83 -21.94 5.59
CA GLU A 402 -4.99 -20.48 5.52
C GLU A 402 -4.37 -19.90 4.25
N LYS A 403 -3.18 -20.39 3.86
CA LYS A 403 -2.53 -19.98 2.61
C LYS A 403 -3.39 -20.36 1.41
N VAL A 404 -3.89 -21.61 1.41
CA VAL A 404 -4.74 -22.12 0.33
C VAL A 404 -6.04 -21.32 0.25
N LYS A 405 -6.65 -20.98 1.39
CA LYS A 405 -7.86 -20.16 1.47
C LYS A 405 -7.65 -18.75 0.97
N SER A 406 -6.61 -18.06 1.45
CA SER A 406 -6.23 -16.72 1.00
C SER A 406 -6.04 -16.69 -0.52
N LEU A 407 -5.24 -17.61 -1.06
CA LEU A 407 -5.02 -17.72 -2.51
C LEU A 407 -6.31 -18.06 -3.28
N SER A 408 -7.17 -18.91 -2.72
CA SER A 408 -8.45 -19.28 -3.35
C SER A 408 -9.40 -18.09 -3.42
N LEU A 409 -9.55 -17.30 -2.35
CA LEU A 409 -10.41 -16.11 -2.36
C LEU A 409 -9.92 -15.06 -3.39
N LEU A 410 -8.61 -14.88 -3.50
CA LEU A 410 -8.00 -14.00 -4.51
C LEU A 410 -8.19 -14.57 -5.92
N ALA A 411 -8.09 -15.90 -6.09
CA ALA A 411 -8.31 -16.56 -7.37
C ALA A 411 -9.78 -16.49 -7.82
N ILE A 412 -10.75 -16.64 -6.91
CA ILE A 412 -12.17 -16.43 -7.22
C ILE A 412 -12.40 -14.98 -7.65
N SER A 413 -11.80 -14.02 -6.94
CA SER A 413 -11.88 -12.59 -7.29
C SER A 413 -11.34 -12.34 -8.70
N ALA A 414 -10.18 -12.91 -9.03
CA ALA A 414 -9.55 -12.84 -10.35
C ALA A 414 -10.42 -13.46 -11.45
N ALA A 415 -11.01 -14.64 -11.20
CA ALA A 415 -11.84 -15.37 -12.14
C ALA A 415 -13.24 -14.76 -12.34
N SER A 416 -13.75 -14.02 -11.35
CA SER A 416 -15.03 -13.31 -11.46
C SER A 416 -14.99 -12.16 -12.48
N TYR A 417 -13.79 -11.64 -12.78
CA TYR A 417 -13.61 -10.54 -13.74
C TYR A 417 -13.47 -11.04 -15.18
N LEU A 418 -14.41 -10.63 -16.04
CA LEU A 418 -14.28 -10.77 -17.49
C LEU A 418 -14.00 -9.39 -18.10
N ALA A 419 -12.92 -9.26 -18.85
CA ALA A 419 -12.50 -7.98 -19.45
C ALA A 419 -13.58 -7.33 -20.35
N LYS A 420 -14.48 -8.13 -20.90
CA LYS A 420 -15.59 -7.67 -21.76
C LYS A 420 -16.86 -7.25 -21.01
N ASN A 421 -16.90 -7.36 -19.68
CA ASN A 421 -17.98 -6.78 -18.88
C ASN A 421 -17.99 -5.24 -18.96
N ILE A 422 -16.92 -4.62 -19.46
CA ILE A 422 -16.79 -3.16 -19.65
C ILE A 422 -17.28 -2.72 -21.03
N GLN A 423 -17.09 -3.53 -22.09
CA GLN A 423 -17.37 -3.13 -23.48
C GLN A 423 -18.87 -3.04 -23.81
N HIS A 424 -19.72 -3.86 -23.20
CA HIS A 424 -21.18 -3.86 -23.45
C HIS A 424 -21.93 -2.60 -22.94
N LYS A 425 -21.23 -1.60 -22.38
CA LYS A 425 -21.81 -0.30 -21.99
C LYS A 425 -21.37 0.86 -22.88
N GLU A 426 -20.40 0.68 -23.76
CA GLU A 426 -20.06 1.71 -24.75
C GLU A 426 -21.00 1.65 -25.97
N ASP A 427 -21.76 0.55 -26.12
CA ASP A 427 -22.70 0.29 -27.21
C ASP A 427 -24.20 0.33 -26.79
N GLU A 428 -24.51 0.73 -25.55
CA GLU A 428 -25.87 1.07 -25.05
C GLU A 428 -25.91 2.54 -24.60
#